data_AF-A0A1C6NYV2-F1
#
_entry.id   AF-A0A1C6NYV2-F1
#
_cell.length_a   1.000
_cell.length_b   1.000
_cell.length_c   1.000
_cell.angle_alpha   90.00
_cell.angle_beta   90.00
_cell.angle_gamma   90.00
#
_symmetry.space_group_name_H-M   'P 1'
#
loop_
_entity.id
_entity.type
_entity.pdbx_description
1 polymer ?
#
loop_
_entity_poly.entity_id
_entity_poly.type
_entity_poly.pdbx_seq_one_letter_code
_entity_poly.pdbx_strand_id
1 'polypeptide(L)'
;MISLQTLLWRDEVREPGDLGPSAPVSDRELQLAERLLSELTGVEMQQMEDVYDHALEQLVAAKIVGSEVPELPTPQPAVDLMAALEQSVQAARRSRQ
;
A
#
# COMPACT_ATOMS: atom_id res chain seq x y z
N MET A 1 -7.50 30.60 -3.80
CA MET A 1 -7.77 29.19 -3.49
C MET A 1 -8.12 29.13 -2.01
N ILE A 2 -9.34 28.73 -1.66
CA ILE A 2 -9.74 28.56 -0.25
C ILE A 2 -9.56 27.08 0.05
N SER A 3 -8.79 26.76 1.09
CA SER A 3 -8.65 25.40 1.60
C SER A 3 -9.56 25.23 2.80
N LEU A 4 -10.34 24.15 2.82
CA LEU A 4 -11.15 23.76 3.95
C LEU A 4 -10.46 22.60 4.64
N GLN A 5 -10.25 22.72 5.95
CA GLN A 5 -9.67 21.66 6.78
C GLN A 5 -10.72 21.15 7.77
N THR A 6 -10.91 19.85 7.83
CA THR A 6 -11.78 19.21 8.82
C THR A 6 -11.02 19.07 10.14
N LEU A 7 -11.57 19.62 11.22
CA LEU A 7 -11.04 19.43 12.58
C LEU A 7 -11.76 18.24 13.22
N LEU A 8 -10.99 17.33 13.80
CA LEU A 8 -11.52 16.19 14.55
C LEU A 8 -11.91 16.62 15.97
N TRP A 9 -13.01 16.05 16.49
CA TRP A 9 -13.34 16.19 17.91
C TRP A 9 -12.47 15.25 18.77
N ARG A 10 -12.39 15.53 20.07
CA ARG A 10 -11.53 14.78 21.00
C ARG A 10 -11.85 13.28 21.03
N ASP A 11 -13.11 12.92 20.89
CA ASP A 11 -13.61 11.54 20.87
C ASP A 11 -13.37 10.81 19.55
N GLU A 12 -13.11 11.52 18.46
CA GLU A 12 -12.71 10.94 17.17
C GLU A 12 -11.21 10.62 17.11
N VAL A 13 -10.41 11.22 18.01
CA VAL A 13 -8.98 10.93 18.13
C VAL A 13 -8.80 9.66 18.96
N ARG A 14 -8.34 8.58 18.32
CA ARG A 14 -7.98 7.33 19.00
C ARG A 14 -6.55 7.42 19.54
N GLU A 15 -6.37 6.98 20.79
CA GLU A 15 -5.04 6.82 21.37
C GLU A 15 -4.27 5.75 20.58
N PRO A 16 -3.02 6.02 20.17
CA PRO A 16 -2.25 5.10 19.33
C PRO A 16 -1.84 3.81 20.07
N GLY A 17 -1.97 3.75 21.39
CA GLY A 17 -1.48 2.63 22.18
C GLY A 17 0.05 2.52 22.15
N ASP A 18 0.58 1.33 22.43
CA ASP A 18 2.03 1.06 22.42
C ASP A 18 2.51 0.62 21.03
N LEU A 19 2.39 1.53 20.05
CA LEU A 19 2.90 1.34 18.69
C LEU A 19 4.31 1.91 18.50
N GLY A 20 4.94 2.38 19.58
CA GLY A 20 6.30 2.89 19.56
C GLY A 20 7.33 1.79 19.33
N PRO A 21 8.52 2.13 18.81
CA PRO A 21 9.61 1.15 18.72
C PRO A 21 10.00 0.68 20.12
N SER A 22 10.09 -0.63 20.30
CA SER A 22 10.46 -1.26 21.59
C SER A 22 11.94 -1.08 21.95
N ALA A 23 12.75 -0.61 21.01
CA ALA A 23 14.19 -0.40 21.14
C ALA A 23 14.63 0.86 20.36
N PRO A 24 15.76 1.49 20.74
CA PRO A 24 16.30 2.62 20.00
C PRO A 24 16.68 2.20 18.56
N VAL A 25 16.28 3.02 17.59
CA VAL A 25 16.60 2.81 16.18
C VAL A 25 18.06 3.20 15.94
N SER A 26 18.80 2.37 15.19
CA SER A 26 20.20 2.63 14.84
C SER A 26 20.33 3.54 13.61
N ASP A 27 21.46 4.25 13.50
CA ASP A 27 21.77 5.09 12.33
C ASP A 27 21.78 4.30 11.02
N ARG A 28 22.15 3.01 11.08
CA ARG A 28 22.16 2.13 9.91
C ARG A 28 20.75 1.82 9.43
N GLU A 29 19.81 1.58 10.34
CA GLU A 29 18.40 1.31 10.00
C GLU A 29 17.74 2.55 9.41
N LEU A 30 18.03 3.74 9.97
CA LEU A 30 17.57 5.02 9.42
C LEU A 30 18.09 5.23 7.98
N GLN A 31 19.39 5.03 7.74
CA GLN A 31 19.96 5.15 6.40
C GLN A 31 19.37 4.16 5.39
N LEU A 32 18.98 2.95 5.83
CA LEU A 32 18.32 1.98 4.98
C LEU A 32 16.89 2.44 4.64
N ALA A 33 16.14 2.92 5.62
CA ALA A 33 14.78 3.42 5.43
C ALA A 33 14.73 4.63 4.49
N GLU A 34 15.67 5.56 4.62
CA GLU A 34 15.81 6.71 3.71
C GLU A 34 16.05 6.27 2.27
N ARG A 35 16.94 5.29 2.06
CA ARG A 35 17.18 4.72 0.71
C ARG A 35 15.92 4.07 0.16
N LEU A 36 15.21 3.28 0.95
CA LEU A 36 13.96 2.65 0.52
C LEU A 36 12.94 3.72 0.10
N LEU A 37 12.76 4.76 0.92
CA LEU A 37 11.81 5.83 0.62
C LEU A 37 12.19 6.55 -0.68
N SER A 38 13.48 6.79 -0.92
CA SER A 38 13.94 7.42 -2.16
C SER A 38 13.59 6.61 -3.42
N GLU A 39 13.62 5.28 -3.34
CA GLU A 39 13.25 4.39 -4.45
C GLU A 39 11.72 4.27 -4.64
N LEU A 40 10.94 4.46 -3.57
CA LEU A 40 9.48 4.39 -3.59
C LEU A 40 8.80 5.76 -3.87
N THR A 41 9.58 6.78 -4.23
CA THR A 41 9.01 8.09 -4.59
C THR A 41 8.37 8.08 -5.99
N GLY A 42 7.43 9.01 -6.21
CA GLY A 42 6.83 9.23 -7.54
C GLY A 42 5.47 8.57 -7.77
N VAL A 43 4.75 8.18 -6.72
CA VAL A 43 3.36 7.72 -6.85
C VAL A 43 2.48 8.90 -7.24
N GLU A 44 1.99 8.88 -8.48
CA GLU A 44 0.99 9.84 -8.94
C GLU A 44 -0.41 9.30 -8.68
N MET A 45 -1.25 10.09 -8.01
CA MET A 45 -2.62 9.71 -7.65
C MET A 45 -3.45 9.30 -8.87
N GLN A 46 -3.17 9.90 -10.04
CA GLN A 46 -3.84 9.61 -11.30
C GLN A 46 -3.52 8.21 -11.84
N GLN A 47 -2.43 7.59 -11.39
CA GLN A 47 -2.01 6.23 -11.78
C GLN A 47 -2.56 5.17 -10.82
N MET A 48 -3.21 5.58 -9.73
CA MET A 48 -3.82 4.65 -8.77
C MET A 48 -5.22 4.28 -9.24
N GLU A 49 -5.51 2.98 -9.29
CA GLU A 49 -6.82 2.45 -9.67
C GLU A 49 -7.63 2.06 -8.43
N ASP A 50 -8.91 2.44 -8.42
CA ASP A 50 -9.86 1.93 -7.44
C ASP A 50 -10.30 0.51 -7.85
N VAL A 51 -9.61 -0.48 -7.31
CA VAL A 51 -9.87 -1.90 -7.58
C VAL A 51 -11.27 -2.30 -7.12
N TYR A 52 -11.81 -1.66 -6.08
CA TYR A 52 -13.15 -1.97 -5.58
C TYR A 52 -14.21 -1.52 -6.57
N ASP A 53 -14.14 -0.27 -7.03
CA ASP A 53 -15.08 0.27 -8.01
C ASP A 53 -15.05 -0.54 -9.31
N HIS A 54 -13.85 -0.86 -9.82
CA HIS A 54 -13.71 -1.69 -11.01
C HIS A 54 -14.28 -3.10 -10.82
N ALA A 55 -14.06 -3.73 -9.67
CA ALA A 55 -14.64 -5.05 -9.37
C ALA A 55 -16.17 -4.99 -9.25
N LEU A 56 -16.70 -3.90 -8.67
CA LEU A 56 -18.13 -3.67 -8.54
C LEU A 56 -18.80 -3.49 -9.91
N GLU A 57 -18.20 -2.71 -10.80
CA GLU A 57 -18.70 -2.52 -12.17
C GLU A 57 -18.77 -3.86 -12.93
N GLN A 58 -17.72 -4.68 -12.85
CA GLN A 58 -17.70 -6.01 -13.45
C GLN A 58 -18.80 -6.91 -12.89
N LEU A 59 -19.02 -6.88 -11.57
CA LEU A 59 -20.10 -7.63 -10.91
C LEU A 59 -21.48 -7.19 -11.40
N VAL A 60 -21.71 -5.88 -11.52
CA VAL A 60 -22.97 -5.32 -12.00
C VAL A 60 -23.21 -5.72 -13.45
N ALA A 61 -22.20 -5.60 -14.33
CA ALA A 61 -22.30 -6.01 -15.73
C ALA A 61 -22.62 -7.51 -15.87
N ALA A 62 -21.94 -8.38 -15.11
CA ALA A 62 -22.20 -9.82 -15.10
C ALA A 62 -23.65 -10.13 -14.70
N LYS A 63 -24.16 -9.45 -13.66
CA LYS A 63 -25.56 -9.62 -13.21
C LYS A 63 -26.59 -9.16 -14.24
N ILE A 64 -26.32 -8.08 -14.98
CA ILE A 64 -27.23 -7.58 -16.02
C ILE A 64 -27.35 -8.59 -17.17
N VAL A 65 -26.24 -9.20 -17.57
CA VAL A 65 -26.19 -10.16 -18.69
C VAL A 65 -26.62 -11.57 -18.29
N GLY A 66 -26.78 -11.83 -16.98
CA GLY A 66 -27.14 -13.16 -16.46
C GLY A 66 -25.97 -14.15 -16.46
N SER A 67 -24.74 -13.64 -16.56
CA SER A 67 -23.51 -14.44 -16.53
C SER A 67 -23.09 -14.77 -15.10
N GLU A 68 -22.23 -15.78 -14.95
CA GLU A 68 -21.62 -16.11 -13.66
C GLU A 68 -20.69 -15.00 -13.18
N VAL A 69 -20.70 -14.78 -11.86
CA VAL A 69 -19.91 -13.75 -11.18
C VAL A 69 -18.42 -14.14 -11.22
N PRO A 70 -17.50 -13.19 -11.48
CA PRO A 70 -16.07 -13.47 -11.44
C PRO A 70 -15.64 -14.09 -10.10
N GLU A 71 -14.85 -15.15 -10.19
CA GLU A 71 -14.36 -15.90 -9.02
C GLU A 71 -13.38 -15.05 -8.21
N LEU A 72 -13.52 -15.09 -6.88
CA LEU A 72 -12.63 -14.34 -5.98
C LEU A 72 -11.22 -14.94 -6.01
N PRO A 73 -10.16 -14.10 -6.02
CA PRO A 73 -8.80 -14.60 -5.95
C PRO A 73 -8.58 -15.38 -4.64
N THR A 74 -7.93 -16.54 -4.75
CA THR A 74 -7.59 -17.36 -3.60
C THR A 74 -6.41 -16.75 -2.82
N PRO A 75 -6.43 -16.79 -1.48
CA PRO A 75 -5.31 -16.29 -0.67
C PRO A 75 -4.03 -17.07 -1.00
N GLN A 76 -2.98 -16.36 -1.41
CA GLN A 76 -1.67 -16.97 -1.62
C GLN A 76 -0.94 -17.16 -0.28
N PRO A 77 -0.14 -18.22 -0.12
CA PRO A 77 0.66 -18.42 1.08
C PRO A 77 1.61 -17.23 1.29
N ALA A 78 1.73 -16.80 2.55
CA ALA A 78 2.62 -15.70 2.92
C ALA A 78 4.06 -16.05 2.55
N VAL A 79 4.65 -15.28 1.63
CA VAL A 79 6.08 -15.33 1.32
C VAL A 79 6.88 -14.63 2.42
N ASP A 80 8.13 -15.05 2.60
CA ASP A 80 9.09 -14.33 3.44
C ASP A 80 9.32 -12.92 2.86
N LEU A 81 8.72 -11.93 3.50
CA LEU A 81 8.71 -10.54 3.04
C LEU A 81 10.12 -9.94 3.00
N MET A 82 11.03 -10.39 3.87
CA MET A 82 12.41 -9.89 3.89
C MET A 82 13.16 -10.39 2.65
N ALA A 83 13.04 -11.69 2.35
CA ALA A 83 13.64 -12.28 1.16
C ALA A 83 13.05 -11.70 -0.14
N ALA A 84 11.73 -11.49 -0.18
CA ALA A 84 11.06 -10.87 -1.33
C ALA A 84 11.52 -9.41 -1.53
N LEU A 85 11.70 -8.66 -0.44
CA LEU A 85 12.19 -7.28 -0.49
C LEU A 85 13.63 -7.22 -1.00
N GLU A 86 14.53 -8.07 -0.49
CA GLU A 86 15.93 -8.13 -0.95
C GLU A 86 16.03 -8.43 -2.44
N GLN A 87 15.21 -9.35 -2.95
CA GLN A 87 15.13 -9.68 -4.37
C GLN A 87 14.64 -8.49 -5.21
N SER A 88 13.60 -7.80 -4.75
CA SER A 88 13.04 -6.62 -5.44
C SER A 88 14.07 -5.49 -5.53
N VAL A 89 14.79 -5.21 -4.45
CA VAL A 89 15.88 -4.22 -4.43
C VAL A 89 17.02 -4.61 -5.38
N GLN A 90 17.40 -5.89 -5.42
CA GLN A 90 18.44 -6.36 -6.35
C GLN A 90 17.99 -6.24 -7.81
N ALA A 91 16.73 -6.55 -8.12
CA ALA A 91 16.17 -6.44 -9.46
C ALA A 91 16.15 -4.98 -9.95
N ALA A 92 15.69 -4.05 -9.11
CA ALA A 92 15.64 -2.61 -9.42
C ALA A 92 17.03 -1.99 -9.64
N ARG A 93 18.08 -2.54 -9.01
CA ARG A 93 19.47 -2.10 -9.22
C ARG A 93 20.04 -2.59 -10.56
N ARG A 94 19.66 -3.78 -11.01
CA ARG A 94 20.13 -4.36 -12.29
C ARG A 94 19.50 -3.68 -13.51
N SER A 95 18.26 -3.19 -13.39
CA SER A 95 17.58 -2.47 -14.48
C SER A 95 18.07 -1.04 -14.70
N ARG A 96 18.92 -0.51 -13.81
CA ARG A 96 19.45 0.86 -13.85
C ARG A 96 20.92 0.93 -14.30
N GLN A 97 21.56 -0.22 -14.52
CA GLN A 97 22.84 -0.35 -15.23
C GLN A 97 22.59 -0.66 -16.70
#